data_AF-B5Y7D0-F1
#
_entry.id   AF-B5Y7D0-F1
#
_cell.length_a   1.000
_cell.length_b   1.000
_cell.length_c   1.000
_cell.angle_alpha   90.00
_cell.angle_beta   90.00
_cell.angle_gamma   90.00
#
_symmetry.space_group_name_H-M   'P 1'
#
loop_
_entity.id
_entity.type
_entity.pdbx_description
1 polymer ?
#
loop_
_entity_poly.entity_id
_entity_poly.type
_entity_poly.pdbx_seq_one_letter_code
_entity_poly.pdbx_strand_id
1 'polypeptide(L)'
;MEGVDALLKRYSELLDDVIDAISHSDLDKVSKYVLVLQDVITLIAQELEEHPEEKHKHADTVKVIHEKQQKIISLLELQAQDLLREVEETTNTYQARKTYEQNKGIR
;
A
#
# COMPACT_ATOMS: atom_id res chain seq x y z
N MET A 1 5.09 -21.30 -19.80
CA MET A 1 4.24 -20.52 -18.88
C MET A 1 4.82 -20.69 -17.48
N GLU A 2 4.88 -19.62 -16.69
CA GLU A 2 5.18 -19.72 -15.25
C GLU A 2 3.95 -20.34 -14.58
N GLY A 3 4.12 -21.43 -13.82
CA GLY A 3 2.99 -22.06 -13.12
C GLY A 3 2.49 -21.22 -11.93
N VAL A 4 1.29 -21.53 -11.44
CA VAL A 4 0.61 -20.83 -10.34
C VAL A 4 1.51 -20.59 -9.12
N ASP A 5 2.31 -21.57 -8.71
CA ASP A 5 3.22 -21.47 -7.57
C ASP A 5 4.28 -20.36 -7.75
N ALA A 6 4.87 -20.28 -8.95
CA ALA A 6 5.87 -19.26 -9.26
C ALA A 6 5.26 -17.86 -9.25
N LEU A 7 4.05 -17.72 -9.82
CA LEU A 7 3.33 -16.45 -9.83
C LEU A 7 2.92 -16.00 -8.43
N LEU A 8 2.42 -16.92 -7.59
CA LEU A 8 2.08 -16.62 -6.19
C LEU A 8 3.32 -16.24 -5.37
N LYS A 9 4.44 -16.92 -5.56
CA LYS A 9 5.70 -16.57 -4.91
C LYS A 9 6.16 -15.18 -5.32
N ARG A 10 6.16 -14.87 -6.62
CA ARG A 10 6.49 -13.54 -7.14
C ARG A 10 5.55 -12.47 -6.58
N TYR A 11 4.26 -12.75 -6.50
CA TYR A 11 3.29 -11.84 -5.89
C TYR A 11 3.61 -11.58 -4.41
N SER A 12 3.95 -12.64 -3.66
CA SER A 12 4.34 -12.55 -2.26
C SER A 12 5.61 -11.71 -2.05
N GLU A 13 6.62 -11.86 -2.90
CA GLU A 13 7.85 -11.06 -2.87
C GLU A 13 7.58 -9.58 -3.18
N LEU A 14 6.74 -9.30 -4.18
CA LEU A 14 6.30 -7.94 -4.50
C LEU A 14 5.55 -7.27 -3.35
N LEU A 15 4.81 -8.03 -2.53
CA LEU A 15 4.18 -7.49 -1.33
C LEU A 15 5.20 -7.11 -0.24
N ASP A 16 6.32 -7.85 -0.11
CA ASP A 16 7.40 -7.46 0.81
C ASP A 16 8.05 -6.14 0.36
N ASP A 17 8.28 -6.00 -0.94
CA ASP A 17 8.77 -4.77 -1.56
C ASP A 17 7.83 -3.58 -1.32
N VAL A 18 6.51 -3.78 -1.38
CA VAL A 18 5.52 -2.75 -1.04
C VAL A 18 5.58 -2.38 0.43
N ILE A 19 5.65 -3.36 1.33
CA ILE A 19 5.78 -3.12 2.78
C ILE A 19 7.03 -2.28 3.07
N ASP A 20 8.15 -2.60 2.42
CA ASP A 20 9.40 -1.86 2.55
C ASP A 20 9.27 -0.42 2.03
N ALA A 21 8.67 -0.24 0.85
CA ALA A 21 8.44 1.08 0.27
C ALA A 21 7.53 1.97 1.15
N ILE A 22 6.44 1.40 1.69
CA ILE A 22 5.55 2.12 2.62
C ILE A 22 6.31 2.48 3.89
N SER A 23 7.07 1.54 4.46
CA SER A 23 7.81 1.76 5.71
C SER A 23 8.85 2.89 5.58
N HIS A 24 9.38 3.12 4.38
CA HIS A 24 10.30 4.21 4.05
C HIS A 24 9.62 5.47 3.49
N SER A 25 8.27 5.51 3.48
CA SER A 25 7.46 6.60 2.92
C SER A 25 7.74 6.93 1.45
N ASP A 26 8.16 5.94 0.66
CA ASP A 26 8.42 6.06 -0.77
C ASP A 26 7.13 5.79 -1.58
N LEU A 27 6.21 6.74 -1.55
CA LEU A 27 4.87 6.62 -2.15
C LEU A 27 4.90 6.48 -3.69
N ASP A 28 5.92 7.05 -4.34
CA ASP A 28 6.13 6.91 -5.79
C ASP A 28 6.45 5.45 -6.15
N LYS A 29 7.27 4.78 -5.34
CA LYS A 29 7.59 3.37 -5.51
C LYS A 29 6.40 2.46 -5.21
N VAL A 30 5.60 2.78 -4.18
CA VAL A 30 4.35 2.07 -3.86
C VAL A 30 3.40 2.07 -5.06
N SER A 31 3.22 3.22 -5.71
CA SER A 31 2.31 3.38 -6.85
C SER A 31 2.72 2.49 -8.04
N LYS A 32 4.03 2.34 -8.29
CA LYS A 32 4.56 1.45 -9.34
C LYS A 32 4.29 -0.01 -9.02
N TYR A 33 4.47 -0.43 -7.77
CA TYR A 33 4.22 -1.80 -7.37
C TYR A 33 2.75 -2.21 -7.45
N VAL A 34 1.81 -1.28 -7.21
CA VAL A 34 0.37 -1.58 -7.35
C VAL A 34 0.03 -2.06 -8.76
N LEU A 35 0.57 -1.40 -9.80
CA LEU A 35 0.36 -1.81 -11.19
C LEU A 35 0.93 -3.20 -11.45
N VAL A 36 2.16 -3.47 -11.00
CA VAL A 36 2.81 -4.78 -11.18
C VAL A 36 2.05 -5.88 -10.44
N LEU A 37 1.59 -5.63 -9.22
CA LEU A 37 0.77 -6.57 -8.46
C LEU A 37 -0.55 -6.87 -9.19
N GLN A 38 -1.18 -5.86 -9.79
CA GLN A 38 -2.40 -6.05 -10.58
C GLN A 38 -2.17 -6.96 -11.80
N ASP A 39 -1.05 -6.79 -12.50
CA ASP A 39 -0.70 -7.66 -13.62
C ASP A 39 -0.47 -9.10 -13.15
N VAL A 40 0.30 -9.29 -12.07
CA VAL A 40 0.62 -10.63 -11.55
C VAL A 40 -0.62 -11.36 -11.03
N ILE A 41 -1.54 -10.67 -10.34
CA ILE A 41 -2.78 -11.32 -9.87
C ILE A 41 -3.71 -11.70 -11.01
N THR A 42 -3.73 -10.92 -12.10
CA THR A 42 -4.47 -11.30 -13.32
C THR A 42 -3.88 -12.55 -13.96
N LEU A 43 -2.55 -12.67 -14.03
CA LEU A 43 -1.89 -13.89 -14.51
C LEU A 43 -2.20 -15.10 -13.63
N ILE A 44 -2.19 -14.94 -12.30
CA ILE A 44 -2.58 -16.01 -11.36
C ILE A 44 -4.03 -16.46 -11.63
N ALA A 45 -4.94 -15.52 -11.84
CA ALA A 45 -6.34 -15.83 -12.09
C ALA A 45 -6.52 -16.61 -13.41
N GLN A 46 -5.83 -16.21 -14.47
CA GLN A 46 -5.83 -16.91 -15.76
C GLN A 46 -5.29 -18.33 -15.62
N GLU A 47 -4.15 -18.49 -14.97
CA GLU A 47 -3.52 -19.81 -14.78
C GLU A 47 -4.41 -20.74 -13.92
N LEU A 48 -5.10 -20.21 -12.90
CA LEU A 48 -6.07 -20.98 -12.10
C LEU A 48 -7.36 -21.33 -12.85
N GLU A 49 -7.73 -20.57 -13.88
CA GLU A 49 -8.86 -20.89 -14.76
C GLU A 49 -8.49 -22.01 -15.73
N GLU A 50 -7.26 -22.02 -16.24
CA GLU A 50 -6.70 -23.09 -17.06
C GLU A 50 -6.39 -24.36 -16.26
N HIS A 51 -5.98 -24.21 -15.00
CA HIS A 51 -5.57 -25.30 -14.09
C HIS A 51 -6.34 -25.27 -12.75
N PRO A 52 -7.65 -25.56 -12.75
CA PRO A 52 -8.49 -25.48 -11.54
C PRO A 52 -8.06 -26.45 -10.43
N GLU A 53 -7.39 -27.55 -10.77
CA GLU A 53 -6.81 -28.51 -9.83
C GLU A 53 -5.72 -27.90 -8.92
N GLU A 54 -5.09 -26.80 -9.33
CA GLU A 54 -4.05 -26.11 -8.56
C GLU A 54 -4.64 -25.28 -7.40
N LYS A 55 -5.92 -24.93 -7.46
CA LYS A 55 -6.56 -23.97 -6.52
C LYS A 55 -6.38 -24.33 -5.03
N HIS A 56 -6.42 -25.62 -4.70
CA HIS A 56 -6.31 -26.08 -3.32
C HIS A 56 -4.86 -26.36 -2.87
N LYS A 57 -3.90 -26.36 -3.80
CA LYS A 57 -2.51 -26.71 -3.51
C LYS A 57 -1.73 -25.56 -2.86
N HIS A 58 -2.23 -24.33 -2.97
CA HIS A 58 -1.52 -23.11 -2.59
C HIS A 58 -2.07 -22.41 -1.35
N ALA A 59 -2.81 -23.13 -0.51
CA ALA A 59 -3.53 -22.55 0.64
C ALA A 59 -2.60 -21.80 1.63
N ASP A 60 -1.42 -22.37 1.93
CA ASP A 60 -0.45 -21.75 2.83
C ASP A 60 0.13 -20.46 2.23
N THR A 61 0.48 -20.48 0.95
CA THR A 61 1.00 -19.29 0.25
C THR A 61 -0.06 -18.18 0.18
N VAL A 62 -1.31 -18.52 -0.10
CA VAL A 62 -2.43 -17.56 -0.11
C VAL A 62 -2.65 -16.96 1.29
N LYS A 63 -2.51 -17.75 2.36
CA LYS A 63 -2.59 -17.25 3.73
C LYS A 63 -1.49 -16.22 4.02
N VAL A 64 -0.24 -16.51 3.66
CA VAL A 64 0.88 -15.58 3.82
C VAL A 64 0.64 -14.29 3.02
N ILE A 65 0.17 -14.40 1.77
CA ILE A 65 -0.20 -13.25 0.94
C ILE A 65 -1.26 -12.40 1.64
N HIS A 66 -2.29 -13.02 2.20
CA HIS A 66 -3.35 -12.31 2.91
C HIS A 66 -2.82 -11.58 4.16
N GLU A 67 -1.96 -12.21 4.95
CA GLU A 67 -1.33 -11.58 6.12
C GLU A 67 -0.49 -10.35 5.72
N LYS A 68 0.24 -10.43 4.60
CA LYS A 68 0.99 -9.30 4.04
C LYS A 68 0.07 -8.17 3.57
N GLN A 69 -1.03 -8.49 2.91
CA GLN A 69 -2.03 -7.50 2.50
C GLN A 69 -2.64 -6.76 3.71
N GLN A 70 -2.97 -7.48 4.78
CA GLN A 70 -3.46 -6.85 6.02
C GLN A 70 -2.41 -5.91 6.62
N LYS A 71 -1.14 -6.32 6.65
CA LYS A 71 -0.04 -5.46 7.12
C LYS A 71 0.10 -4.19 6.27
N ILE A 72 0.02 -4.29 4.94
CA ILE A 72 0.05 -3.13 4.03
C ILE A 72 -1.08 -2.16 4.36
N ILE A 73 -2.30 -2.65 4.54
CA ILE A 73 -3.46 -1.83 4.88
C ILE A 73 -3.21 -1.08 6.19
N SER A 74 -2.78 -1.77 7.25
CA SER A 74 -2.50 -1.13 8.54
C SER A 74 -1.41 -0.05 8.45
N LEU A 75 -0.36 -0.26 7.64
CA LEU A 75 0.69 0.74 7.45
C LEU A 75 0.17 1.97 6.69
N LEU A 76 -0.65 1.77 5.65
CA LEU A 76 -1.24 2.87 4.90
C LEU A 76 -2.24 3.67 5.75
N GLU A 77 -3.02 3.01 6.60
CA GLU A 77 -3.92 3.68 7.55
C GLU A 77 -3.15 4.57 8.53
N LEU A 78 -2.02 4.08 9.05
CA LEU A 78 -1.16 4.85 9.95
C LEU A 78 -0.57 6.07 9.24
N GLN A 79 -0.05 5.91 8.02
CA GLN A 79 0.45 7.03 7.22
C GLN A 79 -0.64 8.06 6.89
N ALA A 80 -1.85 7.61 6.56
CA ALA A 80 -2.97 8.50 6.29
C ALA A 80 -3.32 9.33 7.53
N GLN A 81 -3.31 8.73 8.73
CA GLN A 81 -3.53 9.45 9.98
C GLN A 81 -2.44 10.48 10.27
N ASP A 82 -1.16 10.13 10.05
CA ASP A 82 -0.06 11.06 10.24
C ASP A 82 -0.14 12.26 9.29
N LEU A 83 -0.47 12.03 8.01
CA LEU A 83 -0.69 13.09 7.03
C LEU A 83 -1.85 14.00 7.40
N LEU A 84 -2.97 13.44 7.88
CA LEU A 84 -4.11 14.24 8.34
C LEU A 84 -3.72 15.13 9.51
N ARG A 85 -2.96 14.62 10.49
CA ARG A 85 -2.45 15.41 11.61
C ARG A 85 -1.53 16.54 11.13
N GLU A 86 -0.62 16.27 10.20
CA GLU A 86 0.31 17.26 9.67
C GLU A 86 -0.42 18.41 8.94
N VAL A 87 -1.48 18.09 8.20
CA VAL A 87 -2.36 19.08 7.57
C VAL A 87 -3.08 19.94 8.60
N GLU A 88 -3.60 19.35 9.68
CA GLU A 88 -4.24 20.08 10.77
C GLU A 88 -3.27 21.03 11.48
N GLU A 89 -2.07 20.55 11.81
CA GLU A 89 -1.02 21.36 12.45
C GLU A 89 -0.58 22.53 11.57
N THR A 90 -0.41 22.28 10.27
CA THR A 90 -0.05 23.31 9.28
C THR A 90 -1.17 24.35 9.16
N THR A 91 -2.43 23.90 9.10
CA THR A 91 -3.60 24.78 9.00
C THR A 91 -3.75 25.66 10.25
N ASN A 92 -3.61 25.10 11.44
CA ASN A 92 -3.66 25.83 12.70
C ASN A 92 -2.56 26.88 12.79
N THR A 93 -1.34 26.52 12.37
CA THR A 93 -0.19 27.45 12.32
C THR A 93 -0.46 28.61 11.36
N TYR A 94 -1.04 28.33 10.18
CA TYR A 94 -1.39 29.36 9.20
C TYR A 94 -2.48 30.30 9.74
N GLN A 95 -3.54 29.77 10.35
CA GLN A 95 -4.60 30.57 10.95
C GLN A 95 -4.09 31.45 12.09
N ALA A 96 -3.22 30.92 12.95
CA ALA A 96 -2.58 31.67 14.03
C ALA A 96 -1.75 32.84 13.49
N ARG A 97 -0.93 32.61 12.45
CA ARG A 97 -0.15 33.68 11.78
C ARG A 97 -1.03 34.76 11.17
N LYS A 98 -2.07 34.35 10.43
CA LYS A 98 -3.04 35.29 9.84
C LYS A 98 -3.73 36.15 10.90
N THR A 99 -4.14 35.56 12.01
CA THR A 99 -4.77 36.27 13.13
C THR A 99 -3.80 37.26 13.78
N TYR A 100 -2.55 36.87 13.97
CA TYR A 100 -1.50 37.75 14.49
C TYR A 100 -1.26 38.96 13.57
N GLU A 101 -1.17 38.75 12.24
CA GLU A 101 -0.99 39.82 11.27
C GLU A 101 -2.18 40.79 11.23
N GLN A 102 -3.41 40.27 11.25
CA GLN A 102 -4.62 41.10 11.29
C GLN A 102 -4.68 41.96 12.56
N ASN A 103 -4.29 41.41 13.71
CA ASN A 103 -4.28 42.15 14.98
C ASN A 103 -3.13 43.18 15.08
N LYS A 104 -2.05 43.00 14.31
CA LYS A 104 -0.92 43.95 14.27
C LYS A 104 -1.29 45.26 13.58
N GLY A 105 -2.27 45.25 12.66
CA GLY A 105 -2.79 46.44 11.98
C GLY A 105 -3.86 47.23 12.74
N ILE A 106 -4.26 46.76 13.93
CA ILE A 106 -5.25 47.44 14.80
C ILE A 106 -4.57 48.35 15.85
N ARG A 107 -3.23 48.28 15.97
CA ARG A 107 -2.42 49.20 16.78
C ARG A 107 -1.83 50.31 15.93
#